data_AF-A0A522D5V4-F1
#
_entry.id   AF-A0A522D5V4-F1
#
_cell.length_a   1.000
_cell.length_b   1.000
_cell.length_c   1.000
_cell.angle_alpha   90.00
_cell.angle_beta   90.00
_cell.angle_gamma   90.00
#
_symmetry.space_group_name_H-M   'P 1'
#
loop_
_entity.id
_entity.type
_entity.pdbx_description
1 polymer ?
#
loop_
_entity_poly.entity_id
_entity_poly.type
_entity_poly.pdbx_seq_one_letter_code
_entity_poly.pdbx_strand_id
1 'polypeptide(L)' 'MPTEARQPCELHRLPPVPTQADLEVGYAARGAQIVACDSARRLAVDTLDAEHALEEEARRRRR' A
#
# COMPACT_ATOMS: atom_id res chain seq x y z
N MET A 1 -3.36 12.24 6.26
CA MET A 1 -2.80 11.00 5.72
C MET A 1 -3.78 9.85 5.90
N PRO A 2 -4.23 9.19 4.81
CA PRO A 2 -5.17 8.07 4.86
C PRO A 2 -4.59 6.90 5.66
N THR A 3 -5.47 6.03 6.14
CA THR A 3 -5.09 4.94 7.06
C THR A 3 -4.28 3.89 6.34
N GLU A 4 -4.69 3.53 5.13
CA GLU A 4 -4.08 2.57 4.22
C GLU A 4 -2.63 2.95 3.90
N ALA A 5 -2.33 4.24 3.75
CA ALA A 5 -0.96 4.70 3.53
C ALA A 5 -0.04 4.52 4.75
N ARG A 6 -0.62 4.43 5.96
CA ARG A 6 0.09 4.27 7.24
C ARG A 6 0.16 2.83 7.72
N GLN A 7 -0.65 1.93 7.16
CA GLN A 7 -0.60 0.51 7.53
C GLN A 7 0.75 -0.10 7.13
N PRO A 8 1.36 -0.92 7.99
CA PRO A 8 2.56 -1.66 7.62
C PRO A 8 2.23 -2.67 6.52
N CYS A 9 3.18 -2.89 5.62
CA CYS A 9 3.03 -3.94 4.62
C CYS A 9 3.10 -5.32 5.29
N GLU A 10 2.18 -6.20 4.90
CA GLU A 10 2.35 -7.63 5.17
C GLU A 10 3.64 -8.13 4.52
N LEU A 11 4.41 -8.90 5.27
CA LEU A 11 5.66 -9.49 4.79
C LEU A 11 5.75 -10.92 5.31
N HIS A 12 5.66 -11.87 4.38
CA HIS A 12 5.76 -13.29 4.67
C HIS A 12 7.07 -13.59 5.39
N ARG A 13 6.99 -14.37 6.46
CA ARG A 13 8.14 -14.78 7.27
C ARG A 13 8.36 -16.26 7.09
N LEU A 14 9.63 -16.63 6.90
CA LEU A 14 10.04 -18.01 6.83
C LEU A 14 9.92 -18.67 8.22
N PRO A 15 9.70 -19.99 8.27
CA PRO A 15 9.82 -20.74 9.52
C PRO A 15 11.28 -20.70 10.04
N PRO A 16 11.52 -21.07 11.31
CA PRO A 16 12.85 -21.01 11.91
C PRO A 16 13.92 -21.85 11.18
N VAL A 17 13.53 -22.97 10.57
CA VAL A 17 14.39 -23.83 9.76
C VAL A 17 13.72 -24.04 8.40
N PRO A 18 13.95 -23.13 7.44
CA PRO A 18 13.29 -23.19 6.14
C PRO A 18 13.89 -24.26 5.22
N THR A 19 13.03 -24.91 4.45
CA THR A 19 13.40 -25.75 3.31
C THR A 19 13.57 -24.92 2.04
N GLN A 20 14.10 -25.53 0.99
CA GLN A 20 14.17 -24.90 -0.34
C GLN A 20 12.78 -24.50 -0.86
N ALA A 21 11.77 -25.35 -0.63
CA ALA A 21 10.40 -25.06 -1.03
C ALA A 21 9.83 -23.84 -0.28
N ASP A 22 10.15 -23.68 1.00
CA ASP A 22 9.73 -22.51 1.78
C ASP A 22 10.33 -21.22 1.22
N LEU A 23 11.56 -21.26 0.70
CA LEU A 23 12.20 -20.11 0.07
C LEU A 23 11.50 -19.71 -1.23
N GLU A 24 11.16 -20.67 -2.08
CA GLU A 24 10.50 -20.43 -3.36
C GLU A 24 9.09 -19.85 -3.16
N VAL A 25 8.31 -20.47 -2.27
CA VAL A 25 6.98 -19.98 -1.88
C VAL A 25 7.10 -18.59 -1.23
N GLY A 26 8.04 -18.42 -0.31
CA GLY A 26 8.25 -17.16 0.39
C GLY A 26 8.68 -16.02 -0.53
N TYR A 27 9.50 -16.30 -1.55
CA TYR A 27 9.88 -15.32 -2.56
C TYR A 27 8.68 -14.83 -3.36
N ALA A 28 7.88 -15.75 -3.90
CA ALA A 28 6.68 -15.40 -4.66
C ALA A 28 5.65 -14.66 -3.80
N ALA A 29 5.40 -15.14 -2.57
CA ALA A 29 4.46 -14.53 -1.63
C ALA A 29 4.87 -13.11 -1.25
N ARG A 30 6.14 -12.88 -0.92
CA ARG A 30 6.65 -11.53 -0.61
C ARG A 30 6.51 -10.58 -1.77
N GLY A 31 6.83 -11.02 -2.99
CA GLY A 31 6.65 -10.20 -4.19
C GLY A 31 5.21 -9.72 -4.34
N ALA A 32 4.25 -10.64 -4.22
CA ALA A 32 2.83 -10.32 -4.29
C ALA A 32 2.39 -9.35 -3.17
N GLN A 33 2.83 -9.57 -1.94
CA GLN A 33 2.49 -8.71 -0.79
C GLN A 33 3.05 -7.28 -0.93
N ILE A 34 4.27 -7.13 -1.46
CA ILE A 34 4.87 -5.81 -1.70
C ILE A 34 4.06 -5.05 -2.75
N VAL A 35 3.72 -5.69 -3.87
CA VAL A 35 2.93 -5.06 -4.94
C VAL A 35 1.54 -4.66 -4.43
N ALA A 36 0.89 -5.53 -3.64
CA ALA A 36 -0.40 -5.23 -3.04
C ALA A 36 -0.33 -4.04 -2.05
N CYS A 37 0.68 -4.01 -1.19
CA CYS A 37 0.86 -2.92 -0.25
C CYS A 37 1.16 -1.58 -0.94
N ASP A 38 2.06 -1.59 -1.93
CA ASP A 38 2.44 -0.37 -2.65
C ASP A 38 1.27 0.21 -3.45
N SER A 39 0.52 -0.65 -4.15
CA SER A 39 -0.68 -0.22 -4.88
C SER A 39 -1.75 0.37 -3.96
N ALA A 40 -2.00 -0.26 -2.80
CA ALA A 40 -2.93 0.27 -1.80
C ALA A 40 -2.48 1.63 -1.25
N ARG A 41 -1.18 1.78 -0.93
CA ARG A 41 -0.62 3.05 -0.46
C ARG A 41 -0.74 4.14 -1.51
N ARG A 42 -0.37 3.83 -2.76
CA ARG A 42 -0.44 4.77 -3.87
C ARG A 42 -1.87 5.25 -4.11
N LEU A 43 -2.82 4.33 -4.18
CA LEU A 43 -4.24 4.66 -4.34
C LEU A 43 -4.72 5.61 -3.23
N ALA A 44 -4.32 5.34 -1.99
CA ALA A 44 -4.71 6.17 -0.86
C ALA A 44 -4.17 7.60 -0.96
N VAL A 45 -2.89 7.76 -1.33
CA VAL A 45 -2.29 9.09 -1.56
C VAL A 45 -2.94 9.79 -2.74
N ASP A 46 -3.10 9.11 -3.87
CA ASP A 46 -3.71 9.68 -5.08
C ASP A 46 -5.14 10.15 -4.80
N THR A 47 -5.88 9.40 -3.97
CA THR A 47 -7.24 9.77 -3.53
C THR A 47 -7.22 11.02 -2.65
N LEU A 48 -6.32 11.08 -1.67
CA LEU A 48 -6.19 12.26 -0.80
C LEU A 48 -5.84 13.53 -1.60
N ASP A 49 -4.93 13.42 -2.56
CA ASP A 49 -4.54 14.55 -3.39
C ASP A 49 -5.71 15.03 -4.28
N ALA A 50 -6.49 14.09 -4.83
CA ALA A 50 -7.70 14.41 -5.58
C ALA A 50 -8.77 15.09 -4.69
N GLU A 51 -8.98 14.60 -3.47
CA GLU A 51 -9.88 15.22 -2.48
C GLU A 51 -9.48 16.67 -2.20
N HIS A 52 -8.21 16.93 -1.90
CA HIS A 52 -7.72 18.29 -1.64
C HIS A 52 -7.88 19.22 -2.85
N ALA A 53 -7.64 18.73 -4.07
CA ALA A 53 -7.84 19.53 -5.28
C ALA A 53 -9.32 19.94 -5.44
N LEU A 54 -10.26 19.02 -5.19
CA LEU A 54 -11.70 19.29 -5.23
C LEU A 54 -12.13 20.29 -4.15
N GLU A 55 -11.59 20.16 -2.93
CA GLU A 55 -11.85 21.11 -1.84
C GLU A 55 -11.34 22.51 -2.17
N GLU A 56 -10.18 22.61 -2.80
CA GLU A 56 -9.62 23.90 -3.23
C GLU A 56 -10.49 24.53 -4.31
N GLU A 57 -10.90 23.76 -5.31
CA GLU A 57 -11.80 24.23 -6.36
C GLU A 57 -13.13 24.71 -5.78
N ALA A 58 -13.74 23.93 -4.88
CA ALA A 58 -14.97 24.30 -4.20
C ALA A 58 -14.82 25.59 -3.37
N ARG A 59 -13.67 25.77 -2.71
CA ARG A 59 -13.34 27.02 -1.99
C ARG A 59 -13.22 28.21 -2.93
N ARG A 60 -12.59 28.05 -4.10
CA ARG A 60 -12.47 29.10 -5.12
C ARG A 60 -13.83 29.51 -5.67
N ARG A 61 -14.73 28.55 -5.94
CA ARG A 61 -16.10 28.81 -6.43
C ARG A 61 -16.99 29.56 -5.44
N ARG A 62 -16.67 29.52 -4.14
CA ARG A 62 -17.43 30.18 -3.06
C ARG A 62 -16.92 31.59 -2.71
N ARG A 63 -15.78 32.00 -3.25
CA ARG A 63 -15.21 33.36 -3.09
C ARG A 63 -15.68 34.25 -4.22
#